data_AF-A0A439DJ29-F1
#
_entry.id   AF-A0A439DJ29-F1
#
_cell.length_a   1.000
_cell.length_b   1.000
_cell.length_c   1.000
_cell.angle_alpha   90.00
_cell.angle_beta   90.00
_cell.angle_gamma   90.00
#
_symmetry.space_group_name_H-M   'P 1'
#
loop_
_entity.id
_entity.type
_entity.pdbx_description
1 polymer ?
#
loop_
_entity_poly.entity_id
_entity_poly.type
_entity_poly.pdbx_seq_one_letter_code
_entity_poly.pdbx_strand_id
1 'polypeptide(L)'
;MGPNMVSISNPEVIPILYPTRPGFPKSDLYATLRPYSRDNNGLKVVFNTQDEALHKRIKSPIAPLYSLTNTVTFEPLVDEVLACLEEQLNKKFSDTGVPFNFGEYLQYFAFDVMGTLTFSKRYGFLEKGQDVDGILAAIWSHWKGSSAVTQITWADPIVSRNRFVRAFRKTGGMAIIGYIDSALKERILERRKTTRTKEKALSSTAISRSRHVDFLDHFLTAKEENPDLPSWAPTAWMFSNIVAGSDSTATVIRTVMCEFNI
;
A
#
# COMPACT_ATOMS: atom_id res chain seq x y z
N MET A 1 17.13 8.51 -17.58
CA MET A 1 18.27 7.59 -17.67
C MET A 1 19.44 8.24 -16.99
N GLY A 2 19.93 7.65 -15.90
CA GLY A 2 21.07 8.18 -15.14
C GLY A 2 22.41 7.78 -15.73
N PRO A 3 23.52 8.30 -15.19
CA PRO A 3 24.86 7.85 -15.57
C PRO A 3 25.02 6.37 -15.24
N ASN A 4 25.62 5.60 -16.15
CA ASN A 4 25.83 4.15 -16.05
C ASN A 4 24.57 3.26 -16.08
N MET A 5 23.49 3.72 -16.72
CA MET A 5 22.29 2.91 -16.93
C MET A 5 22.26 2.35 -18.35
N VAL A 6 22.09 1.02 -18.47
CA VAL A 6 21.91 0.34 -19.77
C VAL A 6 20.42 0.12 -19.99
N SER A 7 19.88 0.60 -21.10
CA SER A 7 18.52 0.26 -21.56
C SER A 7 18.60 -0.96 -22.46
N ILE A 8 17.79 -1.98 -22.18
CA ILE A 8 17.75 -3.24 -22.92
C ILE A 8 16.32 -3.45 -23.38
N SER A 9 16.11 -3.62 -24.69
CA SER A 9 14.81 -3.89 -25.30
C SER A 9 14.75 -5.25 -26.01
N ASN A 10 15.80 -6.08 -25.93
CA ASN A 10 15.79 -7.43 -26.50
C ASN A 10 15.10 -8.42 -25.53
N PRO A 11 13.97 -9.05 -25.91
CA PRO A 11 13.25 -10.01 -25.07
C PRO A 11 14.05 -11.28 -24.77
N GLU A 12 15.01 -11.66 -25.61
CA GLU A 12 15.87 -12.83 -25.38
C GLU A 12 16.73 -12.71 -24.11
N VAL A 13 16.90 -11.49 -23.59
CA VAL A 13 17.69 -11.21 -22.40
C VAL A 13 16.88 -11.38 -21.10
N ILE A 14 15.55 -11.51 -21.17
CA ILE A 14 14.67 -11.67 -19.99
C ILE A 14 15.10 -12.83 -19.08
N PRO A 15 15.38 -14.06 -19.58
CA PRO A 15 15.80 -15.17 -18.73
C PRO A 15 17.16 -14.96 -18.06
N ILE A 16 18.00 -14.08 -18.63
CA ILE A 16 19.31 -13.71 -18.08
C ILE A 16 19.16 -12.72 -16.93
N LEU A 17 18.29 -11.70 -17.10
CA LEU A 17 18.08 -10.65 -16.11
C LEU A 17 17.15 -11.06 -14.96
N TYR A 18 16.13 -11.87 -15.27
CA TYR A 18 15.09 -12.30 -14.33
C TYR A 18 15.05 -13.84 -14.19
N PRO A 19 16.14 -14.49 -13.74
CA PRO A 19 16.17 -15.93 -13.59
C PRO A 19 15.34 -16.38 -12.36
N THR A 20 14.99 -17.67 -12.31
CA THR A 20 14.35 -18.30 -11.14
C THR A 20 15.30 -18.50 -9.95
N ARG A 21 16.61 -18.53 -10.21
CA ARG A 21 17.69 -18.48 -9.20
C ARG A 21 17.96 -17.02 -8.77
N PRO A 22 18.76 -16.76 -7.70
CA PRO A 22 19.17 -15.40 -7.37
C PRO A 22 19.73 -14.68 -8.60
N GLY A 23 19.06 -13.60 -8.99
CA GLY A 23 19.36 -12.81 -10.18
C GLY A 23 20.18 -11.56 -9.87
N PHE A 24 20.09 -10.56 -10.75
CA PHE A 24 20.69 -9.26 -10.48
C PHE A 24 19.99 -8.60 -9.28
N PRO A 25 20.75 -8.11 -8.29
CA PRO A 25 20.16 -7.45 -7.14
C PRO A 25 19.48 -6.15 -7.57
N LYS A 26 18.45 -5.75 -6.81
CA LYS A 26 17.85 -4.42 -6.96
C LYS A 26 18.92 -3.34 -6.76
N SER A 27 18.97 -2.40 -7.69
CA SER A 27 19.93 -1.29 -7.66
C SER A 27 19.65 -0.31 -6.50
N ASP A 28 20.62 0.56 -6.23
CA ASP A 28 20.52 1.59 -5.18
C ASP A 28 19.38 2.59 -5.39
N LEU A 29 18.80 2.63 -6.60
CA LEU A 29 17.57 3.36 -6.88
C LEU A 29 16.49 3.04 -5.84
N TYR A 30 16.33 1.76 -5.50
CA TYR A 30 15.32 1.32 -4.54
C TYR A 30 15.57 1.84 -3.13
N ALA A 31 16.83 2.03 -2.72
CA ALA A 31 17.14 2.61 -1.41
C ALA A 31 16.59 4.04 -1.26
N THR A 32 16.62 4.81 -2.35
CA THR A 32 16.13 6.20 -2.39
C THR A 32 14.61 6.31 -2.26
N LEU A 33 13.88 5.23 -2.55
CA LEU A 33 12.42 5.14 -2.47
C LEU A 33 11.93 4.70 -1.09
N ARG A 34 12.80 4.61 -0.09
CA ARG A 34 12.40 4.29 1.28
C ARG A 34 11.66 5.48 1.90
N PRO A 35 10.49 5.27 2.52
CA PRO A 35 9.92 6.32 3.34
C PRO A 35 10.77 6.45 4.61
N TYR A 36 11.52 7.55 4.70
CA TYR A 36 12.42 7.84 5.81
C TYR A 36 11.63 8.26 7.05
N SER A 37 11.62 7.40 8.09
CA SER A 37 11.17 7.77 9.43
C SER A 37 12.31 8.36 10.27
N ARG A 38 11.97 9.08 11.35
CA ARG A 38 12.93 9.73 12.25
C ARG A 38 13.97 8.78 12.81
N ASP A 39 13.59 7.52 13.04
CA ASP A 39 14.34 6.60 13.91
C ASP A 39 14.95 5.37 13.19
N ASN A 40 14.64 5.10 11.92
CA ASN A 40 14.92 3.77 11.34
C ASN A 40 15.48 3.72 9.91
N ASN A 41 16.39 4.61 9.51
CA ASN A 41 17.11 4.57 8.23
C ASN A 41 16.26 4.25 6.96
N GLY A 42 14.97 4.62 6.98
CA GLY A 42 13.98 4.24 5.97
C GLY A 42 13.28 2.90 6.24
N LEU A 43 11.94 2.87 6.12
CA LEU A 43 11.18 1.63 6.21
C LEU A 43 11.52 0.72 5.02
N LYS A 44 11.99 -0.48 5.33
CA LYS A 44 12.29 -1.52 4.33
C LYS A 44 11.00 -2.27 4.02
N VAL A 45 10.38 -1.95 2.89
CA VAL A 45 9.20 -2.67 2.38
C VAL A 45 9.64 -3.70 1.33
N VAL A 46 8.76 -4.65 1.00
CA VAL A 46 9.04 -5.70 0.00
C VAL A 46 9.54 -5.09 -1.31
N PHE A 47 8.90 -4.01 -1.76
CA PHE A 47 9.26 -3.30 -2.99
C PHE A 47 10.72 -2.78 -2.99
N ASN A 48 11.19 -2.16 -1.90
CA ASN A 48 12.45 -1.41 -1.87
C ASN A 48 13.61 -2.12 -1.14
N THR A 49 13.38 -3.33 -0.64
CA THR A 49 14.41 -4.15 0.01
C THR A 49 15.33 -4.76 -1.04
N GLN A 50 16.63 -4.46 -0.95
CA GLN A 50 17.68 -4.98 -1.84
C GLN A 50 18.38 -6.22 -1.29
N ASP A 51 18.38 -6.41 0.03
CA ASP A 51 18.89 -7.62 0.67
C ASP A 51 17.92 -8.77 0.40
N GLU A 52 18.35 -9.73 -0.41
CA GLU A 52 17.54 -10.88 -0.83
C GLU A 52 17.12 -11.77 0.34
N ALA A 53 17.96 -11.93 1.36
CA ALA A 53 17.63 -12.74 2.53
C ALA A 53 16.54 -12.05 3.36
N LEU A 54 16.66 -10.74 3.57
CA LEU A 54 15.63 -9.95 4.24
C LEU A 54 14.34 -9.90 3.41
N HIS A 55 14.45 -9.68 2.10
CA HIS A 55 13.32 -9.64 1.18
C HIS A 55 12.53 -10.94 1.20
N LYS A 56 13.21 -12.10 1.08
CA LYS A 56 12.59 -13.42 1.23
C LYS A 56 11.92 -13.56 2.59
N ARG A 57 12.62 -13.21 3.67
CA ARG A 57 12.11 -13.31 5.05
C ARG A 57 10.82 -12.52 5.26
N ILE A 58 10.72 -11.29 4.75
CA ILE A 58 9.50 -10.47 4.92
C ILE A 58 8.43 -10.76 3.88
N LYS A 59 8.76 -11.33 2.71
CA LYS A 59 7.79 -11.64 1.64
C LYS A 59 7.11 -12.99 1.85
N SER A 60 7.89 -14.03 2.19
CA SER A 60 7.38 -15.41 2.25
C SER A 60 6.13 -15.60 3.12
N PRO A 61 6.03 -15.00 4.33
CA PRO A 61 4.85 -15.20 5.20
C PRO A 61 3.54 -14.64 4.62
N ILE A 62 3.63 -13.60 3.79
CA ILE A 62 2.43 -12.91 3.24
C ILE A 62 2.14 -13.30 1.80
N ALA A 63 3.07 -13.97 1.11
CA ALA A 63 2.91 -14.34 -0.29
C ALA A 63 1.63 -15.17 -0.58
N PRO A 64 1.20 -16.11 0.28
CA PRO A 64 -0.03 -16.87 0.04
C PRO A 64 -1.28 -16.00 -0.07
N LEU A 65 -1.34 -14.85 0.61
CA LEU A 65 -2.50 -13.94 0.59
C LEU A 65 -2.79 -13.39 -0.80
N TYR A 66 -1.77 -13.30 -1.65
CA TYR A 66 -1.86 -12.80 -3.03
C TYR A 66 -2.01 -13.92 -4.07
N SER A 67 -2.30 -15.15 -3.62
CA SER A 67 -2.66 -16.24 -4.54
C SER A 67 -4.09 -16.06 -5.06
N LEU A 68 -4.40 -16.59 -6.23
CA LEU A 68 -5.76 -16.53 -6.80
C LEU A 68 -6.80 -17.09 -5.83
N THR A 69 -6.49 -18.22 -5.19
CA THR A 69 -7.37 -18.88 -4.22
C THR A 69 -7.75 -17.97 -3.05
N ASN A 70 -6.80 -17.21 -2.51
CA ASN A 70 -7.05 -16.31 -1.38
C ASN A 70 -7.60 -14.95 -1.83
N THR A 71 -7.25 -14.50 -3.03
CA THR A 71 -7.72 -13.21 -3.55
C THR A 71 -9.25 -13.17 -3.68
N VAL A 72 -9.85 -14.28 -4.10
CA VAL A 72 -11.32 -14.43 -4.19
C VAL A 72 -12.01 -14.19 -2.84
N THR A 73 -11.36 -14.52 -1.72
CA THR A 73 -11.95 -14.29 -0.39
C THR A 73 -12.10 -12.82 -0.01
N PHE A 74 -11.41 -11.93 -0.73
CA PHE A 74 -11.50 -10.49 -0.53
C PHE A 74 -12.46 -9.78 -1.51
N GLU A 75 -13.04 -10.49 -2.49
CA GLU A 75 -13.99 -9.91 -3.46
C GLU A 75 -15.15 -9.13 -2.80
N PRO A 76 -15.78 -9.61 -1.70
CA PRO A 76 -16.85 -8.86 -1.04
C PRO A 76 -16.41 -7.46 -0.58
N LEU A 77 -15.15 -7.29 -0.19
CA LEU A 77 -14.61 -5.98 0.21
C LEU A 77 -14.46 -5.02 -0.98
N VAL A 78 -14.24 -5.55 -2.19
CA VAL A 78 -14.21 -4.76 -3.43
C VAL A 78 -15.63 -4.38 -3.83
N ASP A 79 -16.58 -5.32 -3.73
CA ASP A 79 -18.00 -5.09 -4.02
C ASP A 79 -18.59 -3.96 -3.16
N GLU A 80 -18.22 -3.90 -1.87
CA GLU A 80 -18.61 -2.80 -0.97
C GLU A 80 -18.16 -1.43 -1.49
N VAL A 81 -16.98 -1.34 -2.11
CA VAL A 81 -16.45 -0.08 -2.64
C VAL A 81 -17.05 0.22 -4.02
N LEU A 82 -17.32 -0.80 -4.83
CA LEU A 82 -18.04 -0.65 -6.11
C LEU A 82 -19.45 -0.09 -5.89
N ALA A 83 -20.19 -0.64 -4.93
CA ALA A 83 -21.51 -0.12 -4.56
C ALA A 83 -21.44 1.34 -4.10
N CYS A 84 -20.39 1.71 -3.36
CA CYS A 84 -20.16 3.11 -2.97
C CYS A 84 -19.88 4.01 -4.19
N LEU A 85 -19.03 3.56 -5.12
CA LEU A 85 -18.76 4.31 -6.35
C LEU A 85 -20.05 4.56 -7.14
N GLU A 86 -20.85 3.51 -7.37
CA GLU A 86 -22.14 3.62 -8.06
C GLU A 86 -23.08 4.59 -7.34
N GLU A 87 -23.24 4.46 -6.02
CA GLU A 87 -24.07 5.35 -5.22
C GLU A 87 -23.64 6.82 -5.37
N GLN A 88 -22.34 7.09 -5.26
CA GLN A 88 -21.82 8.46 -5.32
C GLN A 88 -21.92 9.05 -6.73
N LEU A 89 -21.70 8.25 -7.78
CA LEU A 89 -21.88 8.71 -9.16
C LEU A 89 -23.35 9.04 -9.45
N ASN A 90 -24.26 8.14 -9.07
CA ASN A 90 -25.70 8.34 -9.24
C ASN A 90 -26.21 9.58 -8.52
N LYS A 91 -25.82 9.72 -7.24
CA LYS A 91 -26.25 10.83 -6.39
C LYS A 91 -25.73 12.19 -6.86
N LYS A 92 -24.52 12.26 -7.43
CA LYS A 92 -23.85 13.53 -7.76
C LYS A 92 -24.01 13.94 -9.22
N PHE A 93 -24.14 13.00 -10.14
CA PHE A 93 -23.97 13.28 -11.58
C PHE A 93 -25.10 12.81 -12.49
N SER A 94 -25.77 11.70 -12.21
CA SER A 94 -26.71 11.08 -13.17
C SER A 94 -27.86 12.01 -13.62
N ASP A 95 -28.42 12.81 -12.70
CA ASP A 95 -29.53 13.72 -13.01
C ASP A 95 -29.15 15.20 -13.01
N THR A 96 -27.87 15.53 -12.78
CA THR A 96 -27.43 16.92 -12.58
C THR A 96 -26.89 17.58 -13.84
N GLY A 97 -26.47 16.78 -14.83
CA GLY A 97 -25.78 17.26 -16.03
C GLY A 97 -24.42 17.92 -15.75
N VAL A 98 -23.90 17.79 -14.51
CA VAL A 98 -22.62 18.36 -14.11
C VAL A 98 -21.49 17.48 -14.64
N PRO A 99 -20.58 18.02 -15.48
CA PRO A 99 -19.42 17.26 -15.91
C PRO A 99 -18.50 16.98 -14.72
N PHE A 100 -17.88 15.81 -14.71
CA PHE A 100 -16.95 15.42 -13.67
C PHE A 100 -15.77 14.64 -14.26
N ASN A 101 -14.66 14.63 -13.53
CA ASN A 101 -13.47 13.89 -13.95
C ASN A 101 -13.61 12.43 -13.51
N PHE A 102 -14.06 11.55 -14.43
CA PHE A 102 -14.18 10.13 -14.14
C PHE A 102 -12.83 9.51 -13.76
N GLY A 103 -11.73 9.97 -14.36
CA GLY A 103 -10.39 9.54 -13.97
C GLY A 103 -10.07 9.78 -12.50
N GLU A 104 -10.45 10.93 -11.93
CA GLU A 104 -10.30 11.19 -10.49
C GLU A 104 -11.11 10.21 -9.64
N TYR A 105 -12.36 9.92 -10.02
CA TYR A 105 -13.19 8.93 -9.34
C TYR A 105 -12.61 7.51 -9.40
N LEU A 106 -11.98 7.11 -10.51
CA LEU A 106 -11.28 5.82 -10.61
C LEU A 106 -10.06 5.74 -9.68
N GLN A 107 -9.38 6.86 -9.42
CA GLN A 107 -8.30 6.92 -8.44
C GLN A 107 -8.83 6.85 -7.02
N TYR A 108 -9.91 7.58 -6.71
CA TYR A 108 -10.59 7.51 -5.42
C TYR A 108 -11.07 6.09 -5.14
N PHE A 109 -11.65 5.43 -6.14
CA PHE A 109 -12.05 4.03 -6.08
C PHE A 109 -10.87 3.12 -5.73
N ALA A 110 -9.74 3.18 -6.45
CA ALA A 110 -8.59 2.33 -6.17
C ALA A 110 -8.02 2.52 -4.75
N PHE A 111 -8.00 3.76 -4.25
CA PHE A 111 -7.57 4.08 -2.88
C PHE A 111 -8.53 3.54 -1.83
N ASP A 112 -9.84 3.70 -2.03
CA ASP A 112 -10.85 3.17 -1.12
C ASP A 112 -10.89 1.63 -1.14
N VAL A 113 -10.66 0.99 -2.30
CA VAL A 113 -10.48 -0.48 -2.40
C VAL A 113 -9.29 -0.92 -1.56
N MET A 114 -8.11 -0.33 -1.74
CA MET A 114 -6.94 -0.73 -0.95
C MET A 114 -7.07 -0.42 0.55
N GLY A 115 -7.74 0.68 0.91
CA GLY A 115 -8.10 0.96 2.30
C GLY A 115 -8.99 -0.13 2.88
N THR A 116 -10.04 -0.51 2.15
CA THR A 116 -11.01 -1.52 2.58
C THR A 116 -10.38 -2.90 2.68
N LEU A 117 -9.61 -3.32 1.68
CA LEU A 117 -8.83 -4.56 1.73
C LEU A 117 -7.86 -4.60 2.91
N THR A 118 -7.21 -3.47 3.21
CA THR A 118 -6.17 -3.43 4.26
C THR A 118 -6.74 -3.35 5.66
N PHE A 119 -7.83 -2.60 5.87
CA PHE A 119 -8.32 -2.23 7.19
C PHE A 119 -9.79 -2.55 7.45
N SER A 120 -10.51 -3.15 6.49
CA SER A 120 -11.98 -3.21 6.48
C SER A 120 -12.63 -1.84 6.63
N LYS A 121 -11.99 -0.78 6.10
CA LYS A 121 -12.44 0.60 6.25
C LYS A 121 -12.03 1.44 5.03
N ARG A 122 -13.01 2.08 4.40
CA ARG A 122 -12.80 3.11 3.37
C ARG A 122 -12.13 4.35 3.97
N TYR A 123 -11.30 5.01 3.17
CA TYR A 123 -10.76 6.33 3.53
C TYR A 123 -11.82 7.43 3.36
N GLY A 124 -12.73 7.23 2.42
CA GLY A 124 -13.84 8.14 2.16
C GLY A 124 -13.58 9.06 0.96
N PHE A 125 -12.71 8.66 0.03
CA PHE A 125 -12.43 9.47 -1.17
C PHE A 125 -13.66 9.56 -2.07
N LEU A 126 -14.38 8.46 -2.24
CA LEU A 126 -15.61 8.42 -3.05
C LEU A 126 -16.72 9.28 -2.46
N GLU A 127 -16.99 9.13 -1.17
CA GLU A 127 -18.05 9.86 -0.47
C GLU A 127 -17.79 11.37 -0.52
N LYS A 128 -16.55 11.79 -0.23
CA LYS A 128 -16.17 13.21 -0.26
C LYS A 128 -15.96 13.73 -1.69
N GLY A 129 -15.62 12.87 -2.65
CA GLY A 129 -15.27 13.25 -4.02
C GLY A 129 -14.02 14.13 -4.10
N GLN A 130 -13.05 13.94 -3.19
CA GLN A 130 -11.83 14.74 -3.12
C GLN A 130 -10.68 13.98 -2.45
N ASP A 131 -9.47 14.52 -2.56
CA ASP A 131 -8.28 14.01 -1.84
C ASP A 131 -8.46 14.15 -0.32
N VAL A 132 -8.66 13.02 0.37
CA VAL A 132 -8.87 13.00 1.82
C VAL A 132 -7.54 13.19 2.54
N ASP A 133 -7.49 14.17 3.44
CA ASP A 133 -6.32 14.50 4.27
C ASP A 133 -5.03 14.80 3.47
N GLY A 134 -5.17 15.10 2.17
CA GLY A 134 -4.06 15.41 1.27
C GLY A 134 -3.17 14.21 0.96
N ILE A 135 -3.68 12.97 1.07
CA ILE A 135 -2.92 11.73 0.86
C ILE A 135 -2.38 11.64 -0.57
N LEU A 136 -3.19 11.90 -1.60
CA LEU A 136 -2.74 11.83 -2.99
C LEU A 136 -1.69 12.90 -3.28
N ALA A 137 -1.93 14.13 -2.83
CA ALA A 137 -0.95 15.22 -2.93
C ALA A 137 0.38 14.88 -2.23
N ALA A 138 0.31 14.22 -1.09
CA ALA A 138 1.47 13.76 -0.33
C ALA A 138 2.27 12.68 -1.07
N ILE A 139 1.60 11.70 -1.69
CA ILE A 139 2.23 10.67 -2.52
C ILE A 139 2.91 11.31 -3.73
N TRP A 140 2.21 12.19 -4.45
CA TRP A 140 2.77 12.89 -5.60
C TRP A 140 4.00 13.73 -5.26
N SER A 141 3.94 14.47 -4.16
CA SER A 141 5.07 15.24 -3.64
C SER A 141 6.27 14.35 -3.27
N HIS A 142 6.00 13.17 -2.70
CA HIS A 142 7.04 12.18 -2.41
C HIS A 142 7.71 11.71 -3.70
N TRP A 143 6.95 11.26 -4.70
CA TRP A 143 7.51 10.80 -5.98
C TRP A 143 8.29 11.89 -6.71
N LYS A 144 7.74 13.11 -6.77
CA LYS A 144 8.42 14.27 -7.39
C LYS A 144 9.75 14.56 -6.70
N GLY A 145 9.77 14.55 -5.37
CA GLY A 145 10.99 14.79 -4.60
C GLY A 145 11.98 13.63 -4.63
N SER A 146 11.54 12.40 -4.90
CA SER A 146 12.40 11.22 -5.03
C SER A 146 12.97 11.07 -6.45
N SER A 147 12.26 11.56 -7.47
CA SER A 147 12.63 11.42 -8.89
C SER A 147 14.09 11.81 -9.18
N ALA A 148 14.54 12.99 -8.74
CA ALA A 148 15.92 13.42 -8.96
C ALA A 148 16.94 12.53 -8.21
N VAL A 149 16.63 12.15 -6.97
CA VAL A 149 17.51 11.35 -6.12
C VAL A 149 17.65 9.91 -6.63
N THR A 150 16.62 9.37 -7.29
CA THR A 150 16.69 8.03 -7.92
C THR A 150 17.73 7.93 -9.03
N GLN A 151 18.09 9.06 -9.67
CA GLN A 151 19.11 9.10 -10.72
C GLN A 151 20.51 9.38 -10.16
N ILE A 152 20.59 9.90 -8.92
CA ILE A 152 21.83 10.31 -8.25
C ILE A 152 21.88 9.63 -6.87
N THR A 153 21.92 8.30 -6.89
CA THR A 153 21.76 7.47 -5.68
C THR A 153 22.84 7.72 -4.62
N TRP A 154 24.05 8.11 -5.04
CA TRP A 154 25.15 8.48 -4.13
C TRP A 154 24.84 9.71 -3.28
N ALA A 155 23.94 10.59 -3.73
CA ALA A 155 23.53 11.79 -2.99
C ALA A 155 22.40 11.51 -2.00
N ASP A 156 21.71 10.36 -2.08
CA ASP A 156 20.59 10.01 -1.19
C ASP A 156 20.95 10.05 0.31
N PRO A 157 22.11 9.51 0.77
CA PRO A 157 22.50 9.64 2.16
C PRO A 157 22.61 11.10 2.63
N ILE A 158 23.01 12.01 1.75
CA ILE A 158 23.20 13.44 2.07
C ILE A 158 21.87 14.17 2.06
N VAL A 159 20.99 13.87 1.10
CA VAL A 159 19.70 14.56 0.93
C VAL A 159 18.66 14.02 1.91
N SER A 160 18.54 12.69 2.00
CA SER A 160 17.44 12.01 2.70
C SER A 160 17.75 11.69 4.16
N ARG A 161 19.03 11.51 4.53
CA ARG A 161 19.43 11.21 5.93
C ARG A 161 19.87 12.45 6.70
N ASN A 162 20.08 13.59 6.05
CA ASN A 162 20.44 14.83 6.73
C ASN A 162 19.24 15.40 7.50
N ARG A 163 19.40 15.52 8.83
CA ARG A 163 18.37 16.01 9.75
C ARG A 163 17.91 17.43 9.41
N PHE A 164 18.80 18.28 8.88
CA PHE A 164 18.47 19.65 8.49
C PHE A 164 17.58 19.68 7.25
N VAL A 165 17.96 18.98 6.19
CA VAL A 165 17.15 18.89 4.96
C VAL A 165 15.78 18.30 5.25
N ARG A 166 15.71 17.29 6.13
CA ARG A 166 14.45 16.66 6.55
C ARG A 166 13.56 17.56 7.40
N ALA A 167 14.14 18.48 8.19
CA ALA A 167 13.35 19.44 8.97
C ALA A 167 12.55 20.40 8.07
N PHE A 168 13.10 20.74 6.90
CA PHE A 168 12.43 21.60 5.92
C PHE A 168 11.58 20.83 4.90
N ARG A 169 11.69 19.50 4.84
CA ARG A 169 10.99 18.66 3.86
C ARG A 169 9.80 17.95 4.49
N LYS A 170 8.58 18.43 4.23
CA LYS A 170 7.33 17.70 4.55
C LYS A 170 7.32 16.38 3.77
N THR A 171 7.54 15.26 4.45
CA THR A 171 7.60 13.94 3.79
C THR A 171 6.19 13.38 3.70
N GLY A 172 5.63 13.32 2.48
CA GLY A 172 4.26 12.88 2.27
C GLY A 172 3.92 11.48 2.78
N GLY A 173 4.91 10.57 2.81
CA GLY A 173 4.74 9.25 3.41
C GLY A 173 4.35 9.24 4.90
N MET A 174 4.54 10.35 5.63
CA MET A 174 4.16 10.43 7.04
C MET A 174 2.64 10.44 7.28
N ALA A 175 1.84 10.96 6.34
CA ALA A 175 0.38 10.97 6.50
C ALA A 175 -0.18 9.54 6.43
N ILE A 176 0.27 8.77 5.44
CA ILE A 176 -0.12 7.36 5.27
C ILE A 176 0.42 6.51 6.42
N ILE A 177 1.68 6.69 6.82
CA ILE A 177 2.26 5.98 7.97
C ILE A 177 1.49 6.34 9.25
N GLY A 178 1.10 7.60 9.46
CA GLY A 178 0.31 8.01 10.63
C GLY A 178 -1.08 7.37 10.65
N TYR A 179 -1.73 7.25 9.49
CA TYR A 179 -2.98 6.51 9.35
C TYR A 179 -2.79 5.02 9.67
N ILE A 180 -1.77 4.39 9.07
CA ILE A 180 -1.42 2.99 9.32
C ILE A 180 -1.18 2.74 10.80
N ASP A 181 -0.38 3.58 11.46
CA ASP A 181 -0.06 3.46 12.89
C ASP A 181 -1.32 3.59 13.76
N SER A 182 -2.25 4.46 13.37
CA SER A 182 -3.52 4.64 14.07
C SER A 182 -4.41 3.39 13.93
N ALA A 183 -4.59 2.91 12.71
CA ALA A 183 -5.37 1.70 12.42
C ALA A 183 -4.77 0.44 13.07
N LEU A 184 -3.44 0.32 13.07
CA LEU A 184 -2.71 -0.77 13.72
C LEU A 184 -2.94 -0.76 15.23
N LYS A 185 -2.81 0.40 15.88
CA LYS A 185 -3.04 0.55 17.32
C LYS A 185 -4.48 0.21 17.70
N GLU A 186 -5.43 0.70 16.92
CA GLU A 186 -6.86 0.40 17.09
C GLU A 186 -7.10 -1.12 17.01
N ARG A 187 -6.60 -1.79 15.98
CA ARG A 187 -6.77 -3.24 15.81
C ARG A 187 -6.14 -4.06 16.92
N ILE A 188 -4.92 -3.71 17.34
CA ILE A 188 -4.24 -4.39 18.45
C ILE A 188 -5.05 -4.24 19.74
N LEU A 189 -5.62 -3.06 19.98
CA LEU A 189 -6.47 -2.81 21.15
C LEU A 189 -7.77 -3.63 21.08
N GLU A 190 -8.40 -3.72 19.91
CA GLU A 190 -9.60 -4.55 19.68
C GLU A 190 -9.31 -6.02 19.96
N ARG A 191 -8.24 -6.59 19.38
CA ARG A 191 -7.86 -7.99 19.60
C ARG A 191 -7.64 -8.29 21.09
N ARG A 192 -6.94 -7.40 21.81
CA ARG A 192 -6.72 -7.54 23.27
C ARG A 192 -8.03 -7.53 24.07
N LYS A 193 -9.00 -6.69 23.69
CA LYS A 193 -10.32 -6.66 24.33
C LYS A 193 -11.08 -7.96 24.06
N THR A 194 -11.11 -8.43 22.82
CA THR A 194 -11.82 -9.66 22.44
C THR A 194 -11.23 -10.89 23.14
N THR A 195 -9.92 -11.01 23.28
CA THR A 195 -9.28 -12.10 24.03
C THR A 195 -9.70 -12.08 25.51
N ARG A 196 -9.66 -10.91 26.16
CA ARG A 196 -10.11 -10.75 27.55
C ARG A 196 -11.60 -11.04 27.76
N THR A 197 -12.44 -10.72 26.77
CA THR A 197 -13.88 -11.02 26.83
C THR A 197 -14.15 -12.51 26.60
N LYS A 198 -13.41 -13.18 25.71
CA LYS A 198 -13.52 -14.64 25.49
C LYS A 198 -13.08 -15.45 26.71
N GLU A 199 -12.04 -15.00 27.43
CA GLU A 199 -11.65 -15.60 28.72
C GLU A 199 -12.74 -15.44 29.79
N LYS A 200 -13.56 -14.39 29.74
CA LYS A 200 -14.71 -14.18 30.62
C LYS A 200 -16.01 -14.85 30.15
N ALA A 201 -16.12 -15.19 28.87
CA ALA A 201 -17.34 -15.68 28.22
C ALA A 201 -17.30 -17.18 27.89
N LEU A 202 -16.51 -17.98 28.62
CA LEU A 202 -16.51 -19.45 28.55
C LEU A 202 -17.80 -20.05 29.18
N SER A 203 -18.97 -19.47 28.90
CA SER A 203 -20.28 -19.96 29.35
C SER A 203 -21.46 -19.61 28.45
N SER A 204 -21.30 -18.95 27.30
CA SER A 204 -22.43 -18.76 26.39
C SER A 204 -22.03 -18.63 24.92
N THR A 205 -22.45 -19.63 24.16
CA THR A 205 -22.37 -19.75 22.71
C THR A 205 -23.34 -18.78 22.06
N ALA A 206 -22.90 -17.58 21.63
CA ALA A 206 -23.68 -16.77 20.68
C ALA A 206 -22.90 -15.62 20.03
N ILE A 207 -22.82 -15.69 18.70
CA ILE A 207 -22.86 -14.59 17.72
C ILE A 207 -21.64 -13.65 17.70
N SER A 208 -20.59 -14.06 16.98
CA SER A 208 -19.74 -13.09 16.28
C SER A 208 -20.33 -12.91 14.88
N ARG A 209 -21.00 -11.78 14.62
CA ARG A 209 -21.28 -11.35 13.24
C ARG A 209 -19.97 -11.42 12.46
N SER A 210 -19.98 -12.06 11.29
CA SER A 210 -18.82 -12.34 10.47
C SER A 210 -18.20 -11.03 9.97
N ARG A 211 -17.24 -10.51 10.73
CA ARG A 211 -16.30 -9.51 10.22
C ARG A 211 -15.45 -10.21 9.17
N HIS A 212 -15.48 -9.72 7.94
CA HIS A 212 -14.58 -10.19 6.89
C HIS A 212 -13.13 -10.01 7.36
N VAL A 213 -12.30 -11.03 7.11
CA VAL A 213 -10.89 -11.01 7.49
C VAL A 213 -10.16 -10.14 6.48
N ASP A 214 -9.52 -9.06 6.93
CA ASP A 214 -8.76 -8.15 6.07
C ASP A 214 -7.27 -8.51 6.02
N PHE A 215 -6.47 -7.76 5.25
CA PHE A 215 -5.01 -7.98 5.24
C PHE A 215 -4.36 -7.71 6.60
N LEU A 216 -4.84 -6.75 7.39
CA LEU A 216 -4.25 -6.43 8.70
C LEU A 216 -4.44 -7.59 9.69
N ASP A 217 -5.66 -8.11 9.82
CA ASP A 217 -5.97 -9.54 9.81
C ASP A 217 -4.78 -10.51 9.78
N HIS A 218 -4.49 -10.91 8.55
CA HIS A 218 -3.48 -11.88 8.19
C HIS A 218 -2.05 -11.42 8.51
N PHE A 219 -1.74 -10.13 8.41
CA PHE A 219 -0.42 -9.60 8.73
C PHE A 219 -0.06 -9.74 10.20
N LEU A 220 -1.02 -9.48 11.09
CA LEU A 220 -0.80 -9.68 12.52
C LEU A 220 -0.64 -11.17 12.83
N THR A 221 -1.46 -12.03 12.24
CA THR A 221 -1.33 -13.49 12.40
C THR A 221 0.02 -14.00 11.88
N ALA A 222 0.46 -13.56 10.69
CA ALA A 222 1.76 -13.91 10.13
C ALA A 222 2.92 -13.45 11.04
N LYS A 223 2.78 -12.31 11.71
CA LYS A 223 3.77 -11.80 12.67
C LYS A 223 3.79 -12.61 13.98
N GLU A 224 2.63 -13.08 14.44
CA GLU A 224 2.48 -13.95 15.61
C GLU A 224 3.09 -15.34 15.35
N GLU A 225 2.82 -15.91 14.17
CA GLU A 225 3.37 -17.21 13.74
C GLU A 225 4.88 -17.17 13.46
N ASN A 226 5.42 -15.98 13.16
CA ASN A 226 6.84 -15.79 12.88
C ASN A 226 7.45 -14.73 13.84
N PRO A 227 7.72 -15.08 15.11
CA PRO A 227 8.22 -14.14 16.12
C PRO A 227 9.54 -13.46 15.70
N ASP A 228 10.36 -14.15 14.93
CA ASP A 228 11.63 -13.65 14.41
C ASP A 228 11.46 -12.47 13.44
N LEU A 229 10.31 -12.28 12.81
CA LEU A 229 10.12 -11.15 11.89
C LEU A 229 10.31 -9.81 12.61
N PRO A 230 10.89 -8.81 11.94
CA PRO A 230 11.01 -7.47 12.50
C PRO A 230 9.66 -6.90 12.95
N SER A 231 9.65 -6.16 14.06
CA SER A 231 8.43 -5.55 14.60
C SER A 231 7.74 -4.57 13.64
N TRP A 232 8.51 -3.97 12.73
CA TRP A 232 8.01 -3.05 11.71
C TRP A 232 7.40 -3.76 10.48
N ALA A 233 7.47 -5.09 10.38
CA ALA A 233 7.01 -5.83 9.20
C ALA A 233 5.51 -5.61 8.88
N PRO A 234 4.56 -5.67 9.84
CA PRO A 234 3.16 -5.37 9.56
C PRO A 234 2.94 -3.96 9.00
N THR A 235 3.62 -2.96 9.56
CA THR A 235 3.59 -1.58 9.05
C THR A 235 4.10 -1.50 7.60
N ALA A 236 5.19 -2.20 7.31
CA ALA A 236 5.75 -2.26 5.96
C ALA A 236 4.81 -2.95 4.95
N TRP A 237 4.12 -4.02 5.35
CA TRP A 237 3.18 -4.72 4.48
C TRP A 237 1.93 -3.89 4.18
N MET A 238 1.34 -3.25 5.19
CA MET A 238 0.20 -2.34 5.00
C MET A 238 0.57 -1.16 4.11
N PHE A 239 1.73 -0.54 4.36
CA PHE A 239 2.23 0.56 3.53
C PHE A 239 2.39 0.13 2.07
N SER A 240 2.93 -1.07 1.84
CA SER A 240 3.10 -1.63 0.49
C SER A 240 1.76 -1.80 -0.22
N ASN A 241 0.72 -2.32 0.45
CA ASN A 241 -0.59 -2.53 -0.17
C ASN A 241 -1.21 -1.21 -0.62
N ILE A 242 -1.25 -0.23 0.29
CA ILE A 242 -1.90 1.05 0.03
C ILE A 242 -1.16 1.81 -1.08
N VAL A 243 0.16 1.97 -0.95
CA VAL A 243 0.90 2.85 -1.86
C VAL A 243 1.17 2.19 -3.21
N ALA A 244 1.67 0.95 -3.22
CA ALA A 244 2.06 0.32 -4.47
C ALA A 244 0.85 -0.14 -5.28
N GLY A 245 -0.23 -0.56 -4.61
CA GLY A 245 -1.38 -1.13 -5.27
C GLY A 245 -2.42 -0.11 -5.73
N SER A 246 -2.62 1.01 -5.03
CA SER A 246 -3.65 1.97 -5.41
C SER A 246 -3.31 2.73 -6.70
N ASP A 247 -2.09 3.30 -6.79
CA ASP A 247 -1.69 4.12 -7.97
C ASP A 247 -1.58 3.29 -9.26
N SER A 248 -1.01 2.09 -9.17
CA SER A 248 -0.84 1.21 -10.33
C SER A 248 -2.20 0.71 -10.85
N THR A 249 -3.08 0.28 -9.94
CA THR A 249 -4.43 -0.18 -10.28
C THR A 249 -5.28 0.97 -10.85
N ALA A 250 -5.25 2.15 -10.22
CA ALA A 250 -5.94 3.33 -10.75
C ALA A 250 -5.48 3.66 -12.17
N THR A 251 -4.17 3.60 -12.43
CA THR A 251 -3.61 3.85 -13.77
C THR A 251 -4.14 2.84 -14.78
N VAL A 252 -4.12 1.54 -14.46
CA VAL A 252 -4.64 0.49 -15.35
C VAL A 252 -6.13 0.70 -15.65
N ILE A 253 -6.96 0.91 -14.62
CA ILE A 253 -8.40 1.11 -14.81
C ILE A 253 -8.67 2.37 -15.65
N ARG A 254 -7.95 3.47 -15.38
CA ARG A 254 -8.05 4.69 -16.18
C ARG A 254 -7.69 4.46 -17.64
N THR A 255 -6.58 3.78 -17.92
CA THR A 255 -6.16 3.47 -19.29
C THR A 255 -7.22 2.66 -20.02
N VAL A 256 -7.72 1.59 -19.39
CA VAL A 256 -8.76 0.74 -19.96
C VAL A 256 -10.03 1.54 -20.24
N MET A 257 -10.49 2.35 -19.28
CA MET A 257 -11.71 3.16 -19.46
C MET A 257 -11.53 4.26 -20.52
N CYS A 258 -10.33 4.83 -20.66
CA CYS A 258 -10.04 5.77 -21.74
C CYS A 258 -10.05 5.10 -23.13
N GLU A 259 -9.58 3.86 -23.26
CA GLU A 259 -9.63 3.11 -24.52
C GLU A 259 -11.06 2.73 -24.91
N PHE A 260 -11.94 2.51 -23.93
CA PHE A 260 -13.36 2.24 -24.16
C PHE A 260 -14.22 3.48 -24.42
N ASN A 261 -13.63 4.68 -24.46
CA ASN A 261 -14.35 5.92 -24.71
C ASN A 261 -14.67 6.09 -26.21
N ILE A 262 -15.78 5.43 -26.60
CA ILE A 262 -16.73 5.82 -27.65
C ILE A 262 -17.52 7.04 -27.17
#